data_AF-A0A9D4DS90-F1
#
_entry.id   AF-A0A9D4DS90-F1
#
_cell.length_a   1.000
_cell.length_b   1.000
_cell.length_c   1.000
_cell.angle_alpha   90.00
_cell.angle_beta   90.00
_cell.angle_gamma   90.00
#
_symmetry.space_group_name_H-M   'P 1'
#
loop_
_entity.id
_entity.type
_entity.pdbx_description
1 polymer ?
#
loop_
_entity_poly.entity_id
_entity_poly.type
_entity_poly.pdbx_seq_one_letter_code
_entity_poly.pdbx_strand_id
1 'polypeptide(L)'
;MADKGRNADGDGQSETKSSLEDFVTENYQKQKDEGRLDSTNELTDQRTSDFFSRALSESRRMSAEVNKSHRKLDKIHTEFGTQMVNSWQAEHMTEVLQPHEQDFINKAKYQNPQAPSEPS
;
A
#
# COMPACT_ATOMS: atom_id res chain seq x y z
N MET A 1 -24.75 -29.72 -8.63
CA MET A 1 -24.80 -28.50 -9.46
C MET A 1 -23.56 -27.69 -9.13
N ALA A 2 -22.89 -27.21 -10.17
CA ALA A 2 -21.49 -26.81 -10.16
C ALA A 2 -21.19 -25.56 -9.33
N ASP A 3 -20.09 -25.68 -8.59
CA ASP A 3 -19.24 -24.61 -8.09
C ASP A 3 -18.90 -23.62 -9.21
N LYS A 4 -19.12 -22.33 -8.97
CA LYS A 4 -18.82 -21.26 -9.91
C LYS A 4 -17.73 -20.40 -9.31
N GLY A 5 -16.51 -20.93 -9.37
CA GLY A 5 -15.29 -20.14 -9.27
C GLY A 5 -15.33 -19.01 -10.29
N ARG A 6 -15.19 -17.77 -9.82
CA ARG A 6 -14.79 -16.65 -10.65
C ARG A 6 -13.32 -16.39 -10.36
N ASN A 7 -12.47 -16.98 -11.20
CA ASN A 7 -11.11 -16.51 -11.36
C ASN A 7 -11.13 -15.09 -11.94
N ALA A 8 -10.15 -14.33 -11.48
CA ALA A 8 -9.70 -13.06 -12.01
C ALA A 8 -9.45 -13.14 -13.52
N ASP A 9 -9.59 -12.00 -14.20
CA ASP A 9 -8.59 -11.49 -15.14
C ASP A 9 -9.11 -10.22 -15.80
N GLY A 10 -8.36 -9.13 -15.64
CA GLY A 10 -8.65 -7.85 -16.29
C GLY A 10 -8.00 -6.62 -15.66
N ASP A 11 -6.96 -6.77 -14.84
CA ASP A 11 -6.15 -5.63 -14.39
C ASP A 11 -4.96 -5.45 -15.34
N GLY A 12 -5.23 -4.73 -16.43
CA GLY A 12 -4.31 -4.51 -17.53
C GLY A 12 -4.23 -3.04 -17.95
N GLN A 13 -4.52 -2.11 -17.04
CA GLN A 13 -4.12 -0.72 -17.21
C GLN A 13 -2.94 -0.47 -16.29
N SER A 14 -1.77 -0.29 -16.91
CA SER A 14 -0.65 0.42 -16.31
C SER A 14 -1.13 1.81 -15.89
N GLU A 15 -1.74 1.91 -14.71
CA GLU A 15 -1.97 3.15 -14.01
C GLU A 15 -0.59 3.74 -13.71
N THR A 16 -0.13 4.64 -14.59
CA THR A 16 0.76 5.70 -14.15
C THR A 16 0.07 6.33 -12.97
N LYS A 17 0.50 5.99 -11.74
CA LYS A 17 -0.07 6.50 -10.49
C LYS A 17 0.01 8.03 -10.55
N SER A 18 -1.04 8.69 -11.04
CA SER A 18 -1.09 10.14 -11.12
C SER A 18 -0.95 10.65 -9.70
N SER A 19 0.04 11.48 -9.44
CA SER A 19 0.20 12.02 -8.09
C SER A 19 -1.04 12.84 -7.74
N LEU A 20 -1.33 12.98 -6.44
CA LEU A 20 -2.45 13.83 -6.01
C LEU A 20 -2.27 15.29 -6.46
N GLU A 21 -1.02 15.72 -6.64
CA GLU A 21 -0.67 17.02 -7.22
C GLU A 21 -1.07 17.12 -8.71
N ASP A 22 -0.82 16.06 -9.48
CA ASP A 22 -1.20 15.99 -10.90
C ASP A 22 -2.72 16.05 -11.04
N PHE A 23 -3.45 15.28 -10.23
CA PHE A 23 -4.91 15.30 -10.20
C PHE A 23 -5.47 16.70 -9.90
N VAL A 24 -4.93 17.38 -8.89
CA VAL A 24 -5.36 18.74 -8.52
C VAL A 24 -5.09 19.74 -9.64
N THR A 25 -3.92 19.63 -10.29
CA THR A 25 -3.51 20.51 -11.39
C THR A 25 -4.37 20.29 -12.64
N GLU A 26 -4.60 19.04 -13.02
CA GLU A 26 -5.44 18.67 -14.16
C GLU A 26 -6.88 19.15 -13.99
N ASN A 27 -7.46 18.96 -12.81
CA ASN A 27 -8.82 19.39 -12.54
C ASN A 27 -8.95 20.91 -12.53
N TYR A 28 -7.97 21.62 -11.98
CA TYR A 28 -7.95 23.08 -12.02
C TYR A 28 -7.88 23.60 -13.46
N GLN A 29 -6.98 23.05 -14.27
CA GLN A 29 -6.82 23.44 -15.67
C GLN A 29 -8.10 23.15 -16.48
N LYS A 30 -8.69 21.97 -16.29
CA LYS A 30 -9.95 21.60 -16.93
C LYS A 30 -11.10 22.55 -16.58
N GLN A 31 -11.24 22.93 -15.31
CA GLN A 31 -12.29 23.88 -14.89
C GLN A 31 -12.08 25.28 -15.46
N LYS A 32 -10.82 25.69 -15.64
CA LYS A 32 -10.45 26.93 -16.32
C LYS A 32 -10.83 26.88 -17.80
N ASP A 33 -10.48 25.81 -18.49
CA ASP A 33 -10.75 25.63 -19.93
C ASP A 33 -12.25 25.51 -20.22
N GLU A 34 -13.03 24.93 -19.31
CA GLU A 34 -14.50 24.86 -19.38
C GLU A 34 -15.20 26.19 -19.04
N GLY A 35 -14.46 27.26 -18.68
CA GLY A 35 -15.02 28.56 -18.31
C GLY A 35 -15.82 28.54 -17.00
N ARG A 36 -15.71 27.47 -16.19
CA ARG A 36 -16.47 27.30 -14.94
C ARG A 36 -15.99 28.25 -13.84
N LEU A 37 -14.74 28.70 -13.92
CA LEU A 37 -14.18 29.69 -13.00
C LEU A 37 -14.76 31.10 -13.25
N ASP A 38 -15.06 31.44 -14.51
CA ASP A 38 -15.62 32.74 -14.91
C ASP A 38 -17.15 32.79 -14.80
N SER A 39 -17.79 31.62 -14.70
CA SER A 39 -19.26 31.47 -14.68
C SER A 39 -19.92 31.94 -13.38
N THR A 40 -19.14 32.09 -12.31
CA THR A 40 -19.62 32.50 -10.99
C THR A 40 -19.14 33.90 -10.67
N ASN A 41 -20.04 34.89 -10.74
CA ASN A 41 -19.80 36.29 -10.34
C ASN A 41 -19.25 36.46 -8.89
N GLU A 42 -19.24 35.40 -8.08
CA GLU A 42 -18.79 35.39 -6.68
C GLU A 42 -17.36 34.87 -6.46
N LEU A 43 -16.76 34.15 -7.43
CA LEU A 43 -15.37 33.72 -7.34
C LEU A 43 -14.47 34.75 -8.00
N THR A 44 -13.72 35.48 -7.19
CA THR A 44 -12.61 36.29 -7.69
C THR A 44 -11.44 35.38 -8.07
N ASP A 45 -10.71 35.72 -9.13
CA ASP A 45 -9.50 35.00 -9.56
C ASP A 45 -8.53 34.75 -8.41
N GLN A 46 -8.42 35.72 -7.50
CA GLN A 46 -7.60 35.62 -6.30
C GLN A 46 -8.04 34.49 -5.37
N ARG A 47 -9.36 34.36 -5.09
CA ARG A 47 -9.88 33.29 -4.25
C ARG A 47 -9.61 31.93 -4.88
N THR A 48 -9.83 31.81 -6.18
CA THR A 48 -9.58 30.56 -6.90
C THR A 48 -8.10 30.16 -6.85
N SER A 49 -7.20 31.13 -7.07
CA SER A 49 -5.75 30.93 -6.94
C SER A 49 -5.35 30.50 -5.52
N ASP A 50 -5.95 31.11 -4.50
CA ASP A 50 -5.69 30.77 -3.09
C ASP A 50 -6.16 29.34 -2.77
N PHE A 51 -7.34 28.94 -3.26
CA PHE A 51 -7.85 27.57 -3.11
C PHE A 51 -6.95 26.55 -3.81
N PHE A 52 -6.53 26.84 -5.04
CA PHE A 52 -5.63 25.97 -5.79
C PHE A 52 -4.28 25.79 -5.09
N SER A 53 -3.71 26.90 -4.60
CA SER A 53 -2.44 26.87 -3.86
C SER A 53 -2.55 26.06 -2.57
N ARG A 54 -3.67 26.17 -1.85
CA ARG A 54 -3.95 25.34 -0.66
C ARG A 54 -4.10 23.87 -1.02
N ALA A 55 -4.82 23.56 -2.09
CA ALA A 55 -5.02 22.18 -2.56
C ALA A 55 -3.67 21.53 -2.93
N LEU A 56 -2.78 22.25 -3.62
CA LEU A 56 -1.42 21.79 -3.91
C LEU A 56 -0.61 21.57 -2.63
N SER A 57 -0.60 22.53 -1.72
CA SER A 57 0.11 22.40 -0.45
C SER A 57 -0.37 21.18 0.36
N GLU A 58 -1.68 20.96 0.39
CA GLU A 58 -2.28 19.85 1.13
C GLU A 58 -2.01 18.51 0.45
N SER A 59 -2.04 18.45 -0.89
CA SER A 59 -1.70 17.25 -1.64
C SER A 59 -0.25 16.79 -1.42
N ARG A 60 0.68 17.76 -1.33
CA ARG A 60 2.08 17.52 -0.94
C ARG A 60 2.18 16.97 0.47
N ARG A 61 1.46 17.58 1.41
CA ARG A 61 1.43 17.16 2.82
C ARG A 61 0.93 15.72 2.96
N MET A 62 -0.15 15.39 2.26
CA MET A 62 -0.73 14.04 2.25
C MET A 62 0.24 13.02 1.66
N SER A 63 0.85 13.33 0.51
CA SER A 63 1.84 12.47 -0.13
C SER A 63 3.04 12.21 0.78
N ALA A 64 3.49 13.24 1.51
CA ALA A 64 4.57 13.10 2.49
C ALA A 64 4.18 12.20 3.67
N GLU A 65 2.96 12.30 4.20
CA GLU A 65 2.50 11.45 5.31
C GLU A 65 2.31 10.00 4.87
N VAL A 66 1.83 9.75 3.64
CA VAL A 66 1.77 8.39 3.05
C VAL A 66 3.17 7.78 2.97
N ASN A 67 4.15 8.53 2.42
CA ASN A 67 5.53 8.08 2.34
C ASN A 67 6.14 7.79 3.72
N LYS A 68 5.82 8.63 4.71
CA LYS A 68 6.23 8.42 6.11
C LYS A 68 5.59 7.17 6.72
N SER A 69 4.34 6.89 6.40
CA SER A 69 3.65 5.66 6.83
C SER A 69 4.30 4.42 6.23
N HIS A 70 4.58 4.41 4.92
CA HIS A 70 5.30 3.32 4.27
C HIS A 70 6.66 3.07 4.93
N ARG A 71 7.46 4.12 5.15
CA ARG A 71 8.75 3.98 5.85
C ARG A 71 8.63 3.38 7.25
N LYS A 72 7.56 3.70 7.98
CA LYS A 72 7.30 3.11 9.31
C LYS A 72 6.95 1.64 9.19
N LEU A 73 6.10 1.28 8.23
CA LEU A 73 5.77 -0.12 7.93
C LEU A 73 7.03 -0.91 7.57
N ASP A 74 7.84 -0.41 6.63
CA ASP A 74 9.09 -1.04 6.21
C ASP A 74 10.03 -1.26 7.39
N LYS A 75 10.11 -0.28 8.29
CA LYS A 75 10.89 -0.39 9.52
C LYS A 75 10.35 -1.48 10.45
N ILE A 76 9.04 -1.53 10.68
CA ILE A 76 8.42 -2.58 11.52
C ILE A 76 8.63 -3.95 10.89
N HIS A 77 8.48 -4.08 9.58
CA HIS A 77 8.76 -5.33 8.86
C HIS A 77 10.24 -5.71 8.91
N THR A 78 11.15 -4.75 8.95
CA THR A 78 12.58 -5.03 9.11
C THR A 78 12.89 -5.48 10.54
N GLU A 79 12.32 -4.83 11.55
CA GLU A 79 12.60 -5.10 12.97
C GLU A 79 11.87 -6.31 13.52
N PHE A 80 10.66 -6.58 13.03
CA PHE A 80 9.74 -7.59 13.57
C PHE A 80 9.11 -8.46 12.48
N GLY A 81 9.63 -8.41 11.26
CA GLY A 81 9.13 -9.23 10.17
C GLY A 81 9.37 -10.71 10.38
N THR A 82 8.91 -11.49 9.40
CA THR A 82 8.90 -12.95 9.43
C THR A 82 10.24 -13.55 9.83
N GLN A 83 11.37 -12.96 9.41
CA GLN A 83 12.70 -13.46 9.76
C GLN A 83 12.99 -13.37 11.27
N MET A 84 12.66 -12.25 11.91
CA MET A 84 12.89 -12.04 13.34
C MET A 84 11.93 -12.89 14.19
N VAL A 85 10.68 -13.03 13.75
CA VAL A 85 9.74 -13.95 14.41
C VAL A 85 10.24 -15.39 14.29
N ASN A 86 10.74 -15.80 13.13
CA ASN A 86 11.29 -17.14 12.93
C ASN A 86 12.54 -17.38 13.78
N SER A 87 13.41 -16.39 13.95
CA SER A 87 14.60 -16.54 14.81
C SER A 87 14.21 -16.70 16.27
N TRP A 88 13.30 -15.87 16.78
CA TRP A 88 12.79 -16.01 18.15
C TRP A 88 12.08 -17.34 18.37
N GLN A 89 11.29 -17.81 17.40
CA GLN A 89 10.68 -19.13 17.47
C GLN A 89 11.72 -20.25 17.52
N ALA A 90 12.78 -20.17 16.70
CA ALA A 90 13.86 -21.16 16.70
C ALA A 90 14.64 -21.17 18.03
N GLU A 91 14.93 -19.98 18.58
CA GLU A 91 15.58 -19.83 19.89
C GLU A 91 14.71 -20.43 21.00
N HIS A 92 13.43 -20.06 21.07
CA HIS A 92 12.50 -20.57 22.08
C HIS A 92 12.28 -22.08 21.96
N MET A 93 12.18 -22.62 20.74
CA MET A 93 12.13 -24.06 20.52
C MET A 93 13.38 -24.76 21.06
N THR A 94 14.54 -24.12 20.95
CA THR A 94 15.80 -24.67 21.45
C THR A 94 15.84 -24.72 22.97
N GLU A 95 15.29 -23.70 23.63
CA GLU A 95 15.30 -23.57 25.09
C GLU A 95 14.24 -24.44 25.79
N VAL A 96 13.04 -24.57 25.21
CA VAL A 96 11.91 -25.21 25.88
C VAL A 96 11.78 -26.70 25.56
N LEU A 97 12.11 -27.10 24.34
CA LEU A 97 11.86 -28.48 23.90
C LEU A 97 13.00 -29.40 24.29
N GLN A 98 12.63 -30.60 24.74
CA GLN A 98 13.59 -31.68 24.90
C GLN A 98 14.11 -32.12 23.51
N PRO A 99 15.33 -32.67 23.41
CA PRO A 99 15.94 -33.00 22.11
C PRO A 99 15.08 -33.88 21.19
N HIS A 100 14.36 -34.84 21.77
CA HIS A 100 13.48 -35.74 21.00
C HIS A 100 12.25 -35.02 20.43
N GLU A 101 11.76 -33.97 21.08
CA GLU A 101 10.60 -33.18 20.65
C GLU A 101 10.98 -32.23 19.49
N GLN A 102 12.22 -31.70 19.52
CA GLN A 102 12.79 -30.95 18.39
C GLN A 102 12.88 -31.81 17.13
N ASP A 103 13.34 -33.06 17.27
CA ASP A 103 13.46 -34.00 16.16
C ASP A 103 12.11 -34.31 15.49
N PHE A 104 11.02 -34.42 16.26
CA PHE A 104 9.68 -34.62 15.71
C PHE A 104 9.19 -33.40 14.94
N ILE A 105 9.41 -32.19 15.46
CA ILE A 105 9.00 -30.95 14.78
C ILE A 105 9.82 -30.73 13.50
N ASN A 106 11.12 -31.01 13.54
CA ASN A 106 11.97 -30.93 12.35
C ASN A 106 11.51 -31.93 11.27
N LYS A 107 11.23 -33.19 11.65
CA LYS A 107 10.69 -34.19 10.71
C LYS A 107 9.32 -33.79 10.14
N ALA A 108 8.44 -33.18 10.94
CA ALA A 108 7.14 -32.70 10.49
C ALA A 108 7.26 -31.56 9.46
N LYS A 109 8.24 -30.65 9.60
CA LYS A 109 8.53 -29.60 8.61
C LYS A 109 8.94 -30.16 7.23
N TYR A 110 9.62 -31.31 7.19
CA TYR A 110 10.06 -31.96 5.94
C TYR A 110 9.01 -32.90 5.32
N GLN A 111 7.93 -33.23 6.04
CA GLN A 111 6.87 -34.12 5.55
C GLN A 111 5.65 -33.39 4.98
N ASN A 112 5.56 -32.05 5.11
CA ASN A 112 4.47 -31.27 4.52
C ASN A 112 5.00 -30.17 3.56
N PRO A 113 5.19 -30.47 2.27
CA PRO A 113 5.59 -29.50 1.26
C PRO A 113 4.35 -28.78 0.71
N GLN A 114 3.68 -27.95 1.53
CA GLN A 114 2.82 -26.90 0.98
C GLN A 114 3.65 -25.62 0.89
N ALA A 115 4.21 -25.43 -0.30
CA ALA A 115 4.73 -24.16 -0.77
C ALA A 115 3.65 -23.07 -0.64
N PRO A 116 3.98 -21.84 -0.25
CA PRO A 116 3.17 -20.71 -0.67
C PRO A 116 3.31 -20.62 -2.19
N SER A 117 2.32 -21.13 -2.90
CA SER A 117 2.05 -20.78 -4.29
C SER A 117 1.67 -19.30 -4.32
N GLU A 118 2.59 -18.44 -4.74
CA GLU A 118 2.22 -17.11 -5.22
C GLU A 118 1.63 -17.23 -6.64
N PRO A 119 0.51 -16.55 -6.92
CA PRO A 119 -0.08 -16.48 -8.25
C PRO A 119 0.75 -15.59 -9.19
N SER A 120 0.59 -15.87 -10.49
CA SER A 120 1.36 -15.37 -11.64
C SER A 120 1.25 -13.88 -11.93
#